data_AF-A0A7L5XVI7-F1
#
_entry.id   AF-A0A7L5XVI7-F1
#
_cell.length_a   1.000
_cell.length_b   1.000
_cell.length_c   1.000
_cell.angle_alpha   90.00
_cell.angle_beta   90.00
_cell.angle_gamma   90.00
#
_symmetry.space_group_name_H-M   'P 1'
#
loop_
_entity.id
_entity.type
_entity.pdbx_description
1 polymer ?
#
loop_
_entity_poly.entity_id
_entity_poly.type
_entity_poly.pdbx_seq_one_letter_code
_entity_poly.pdbx_strand_id
1 'polypeptide(L)'
;MSAMSATPLRVSLRLKPAVAAAVDRAAAEVGLAPTVFMQKAIETAVRHELPAAERERSEREQRVLRRAQEMAVEVYRAQGFDAHFTLRVIRALMRDAAFRDLYESVIEADAYDDKAPLKTPLNMYLGWTIKNAVPATPLLDDKGAPKRAVVKGEPIKSYTLLAHKP
;
A
#
# COMPACT_ATOMS: atom_id res chain seq x y z
N MET A 1 -12.83 -14.40 25.45
CA MET A 1 -12.04 -14.28 24.21
C MET A 1 -10.93 -13.29 24.49
N SER A 2 -9.69 -13.74 24.64
CA SER A 2 -8.56 -12.82 24.88
C SER A 2 -8.32 -12.01 23.62
N ALA A 3 -8.31 -10.68 23.74
CA ALA A 3 -7.80 -9.79 22.71
C ALA A 3 -6.36 -10.21 22.39
N MET A 4 -6.12 -10.75 21.19
CA MET A 4 -4.77 -10.94 20.71
C MET A 4 -4.06 -9.58 20.75
N SER A 5 -2.89 -9.54 21.38
CA SER A 5 -2.05 -8.35 21.46
C SER A 5 -1.87 -7.74 20.07
N ALA A 6 -2.31 -6.50 19.88
CA ALA A 6 -2.31 -5.76 18.62
C ALA A 6 -0.90 -5.36 18.14
N THR A 7 0.16 -5.92 18.72
CA THR A 7 1.54 -5.59 18.37
C THR A 7 2.06 -6.57 17.32
N PRO A 8 2.51 -6.10 16.14
CA PRO A 8 3.10 -6.97 15.14
C PRO A 8 4.31 -7.72 15.70
N LEU A 9 4.33 -9.05 15.55
CA LEU A 9 5.49 -9.86 15.90
C LEU A 9 6.57 -9.67 14.82
N ARG A 10 7.76 -9.21 15.22
CA ARG A 10 8.92 -9.21 14.33
C ARG A 10 9.53 -10.61 14.29
N VAL A 11 9.48 -11.23 13.11
CA VAL A 11 10.10 -12.54 12.85
C VAL A 11 11.43 -12.37 12.11
N SER A 12 12.44 -13.18 12.46
CA SER A 12 13.69 -13.29 11.72
C SER A 12 13.77 -14.67 11.08
N LEU A 13 13.94 -14.72 9.76
CA LEU A 13 13.97 -15.96 8.99
C LEU A 13 15.34 -16.12 8.33
N ARG A 14 15.88 -17.34 8.37
CA ARG A 14 17.07 -17.71 7.59
C ARG A 14 16.63 -18.49 6.36
N LEU A 15 16.91 -17.94 5.18
CA LEU A 15 16.59 -18.58 3.90
C LEU A 15 17.84 -19.19 3.29
N LYS A 16 17.70 -20.35 2.64
CA LYS A 16 18.76 -20.88 1.77
C LYS A 16 18.98 -19.90 0.59
N PRO A 17 20.21 -19.72 0.07
CA PRO A 17 20.48 -18.75 -1.00
C PRO A 17 19.59 -18.87 -2.23
N ALA A 18 19.32 -20.12 -2.67
CA ALA A 18 18.43 -20.37 -3.81
C ALA A 18 16.98 -19.93 -3.56
N VAL A 19 16.50 -20.03 -2.32
CA VAL A 19 15.14 -19.59 -1.92
C VAL A 19 15.09 -18.07 -1.87
N ALA A 20 16.10 -17.41 -1.31
CA ALA A 20 16.19 -15.95 -1.29
C ALA A 20 16.14 -15.37 -2.72
N ALA A 21 16.94 -15.93 -3.65
CA ALA A 21 16.92 -15.50 -5.05
C ALA A 21 15.56 -15.75 -5.75
N ALA A 22 14.85 -16.82 -5.38
CA ALA A 22 13.51 -17.08 -5.90
C ALA A 22 12.48 -16.07 -5.36
N VAL A 23 12.56 -15.71 -4.07
CA VAL A 23 11.74 -14.66 -3.47
C VAL A 23 11.97 -13.32 -4.18
N ASP A 24 13.22 -12.96 -4.46
CA ASP A 24 13.53 -11.70 -5.15
C ASP A 24 12.89 -11.65 -6.55
N ARG A 25 12.97 -12.74 -7.33
CA ARG A 25 12.35 -12.82 -8.65
C ARG A 25 10.83 -12.76 -8.58
N ALA A 26 10.22 -13.55 -7.71
CA ALA A 26 8.77 -13.59 -7.54
C ALA A 26 8.22 -12.25 -7.06
N ALA A 27 8.93 -11.58 -6.14
CA ALA A 27 8.58 -10.25 -5.68
C ALA A 27 8.67 -9.22 -6.81
N ALA A 28 9.73 -9.25 -7.62
CA ALA A 28 9.90 -8.36 -8.75
C ALA A 28 8.81 -8.53 -9.82
N GLU A 29 8.41 -9.78 -10.11
CA GLU A 29 7.35 -10.10 -11.08
C GLU A 29 6.01 -9.42 -10.74
N VAL A 30 5.69 -9.33 -9.45
CA VAL A 30 4.47 -8.66 -8.97
C VAL A 30 4.72 -7.21 -8.50
N GLY A 31 5.91 -6.65 -8.74
CA GLY A 31 6.25 -5.27 -8.37
C GLY A 31 6.33 -5.01 -6.87
N LEU A 32 6.66 -6.03 -6.07
CA LEU A 32 6.76 -5.94 -4.61
C LEU A 32 8.22 -5.99 -4.12
N ALA A 33 8.48 -5.41 -2.95
CA ALA A 33 9.73 -5.66 -2.23
C ALA A 33 9.71 -7.10 -1.66
N PRO A 34 10.87 -7.77 -1.59
CA PRO A 34 10.98 -9.15 -1.08
C PRO A 34 10.31 -9.37 0.29
N THR A 35 10.46 -8.43 1.22
CA THR A 35 9.86 -8.51 2.56
C THR A 35 8.33 -8.44 2.53
N VAL A 36 7.76 -7.56 1.70
CA VAL A 36 6.30 -7.44 1.52
C VAL A 36 5.74 -8.68 0.82
N PHE A 37 6.46 -9.20 -0.17
CA PHE A 37 6.11 -10.45 -0.83
C PHE A 37 6.07 -11.62 0.17
N MET A 38 7.12 -11.78 0.99
CA MET A 38 7.17 -12.85 2.01
C MET A 38 6.05 -12.72 3.03
N GLN A 39 5.76 -11.50 3.50
CA GLN A 39 4.64 -11.28 4.41
C GLN A 39 3.31 -11.74 3.79
N LYS A 40 3.03 -11.34 2.55
CA LYS A 40 1.83 -11.78 1.82
C LYS A 40 1.78 -13.29 1.60
N ALA A 41 2.93 -13.91 1.29
CA ALA A 41 3.03 -15.35 1.10
C ALA A 41 2.68 -16.10 2.40
N ILE A 42 3.19 -15.64 3.55
CA ILE A 42 2.87 -16.20 4.87
C ILE A 42 1.39 -16.01 5.19
N GLU A 43 0.85 -14.79 5.06
CA GLU A 43 -0.56 -14.48 5.29
C GLU A 43 -1.48 -15.36 4.43
N THR A 44 -1.12 -15.57 3.17
CA THR A 44 -1.87 -16.43 2.24
C THR A 44 -1.83 -17.89 2.68
N ALA A 45 -0.65 -18.39 3.07
CA ALA A 45 -0.48 -19.78 3.48
C ALA A 45 -1.28 -20.14 4.74
N VAL A 46 -1.39 -19.20 5.69
CA VAL A 46 -2.10 -19.43 6.97
C VAL A 46 -3.54 -18.92 6.98
N ARG A 47 -4.04 -18.38 5.86
CA ARG A 47 -5.31 -17.66 5.81
C ARG A 47 -6.48 -18.46 6.38
N HIS A 48 -6.55 -19.76 6.06
CA HIS A 48 -7.64 -20.63 6.48
C HIS A 48 -7.68 -20.86 8.01
N GLU A 49 -6.55 -20.70 8.69
CA GLU A 49 -6.43 -20.81 10.15
C GLU A 49 -6.85 -19.53 10.88
N LEU A 50 -6.96 -18.40 10.18
CA LEU A 50 -7.42 -17.15 10.78
C LEU A 50 -8.93 -17.21 11.06
N PRO A 51 -9.43 -16.57 12.13
CA PRO A 51 -10.86 -16.47 12.35
C PRO A 51 -11.55 -15.67 11.23
N ALA A 52 -12.85 -15.92 11.04
CA ALA A 52 -13.57 -15.45 9.85
C ALA A 52 -13.53 -13.92 9.67
N ALA A 53 -13.60 -13.17 10.77
CA ALA A 53 -13.55 -11.71 10.75
C ALA A 53 -12.18 -11.19 10.29
N GLU A 54 -11.09 -11.76 10.79
CA GLU A 54 -9.72 -11.40 10.40
C GLU A 54 -9.43 -11.78 8.95
N ARG A 55 -9.96 -12.93 8.50
CA ARG A 55 -9.91 -13.30 7.07
C ARG A 55 -10.57 -12.24 6.24
N GLU A 56 -11.84 -11.94 6.52
CA GLU A 56 -12.64 -10.98 5.76
C GLU A 56 -11.97 -9.61 5.69
N ARG A 57 -11.47 -9.11 6.84
CA ARG A 57 -10.74 -7.86 6.91
C ARG A 57 -9.49 -7.87 6.02
N SER A 58 -8.68 -8.93 6.10
CA SER A 58 -7.48 -9.09 5.26
C SER A 58 -7.85 -9.12 3.77
N GLU A 59 -8.95 -9.78 3.37
CA GLU A 59 -9.39 -9.79 1.96
C GLU A 59 -9.78 -8.40 1.48
N ARG A 60 -10.51 -7.63 2.30
CA ARG A 60 -10.90 -6.25 1.97
C ARG A 60 -9.66 -5.35 1.83
N GLU A 61 -8.71 -5.43 2.76
CA GLU A 61 -7.42 -4.71 2.68
C GLU A 61 -6.68 -5.06 1.38
N GLN A 62 -6.61 -6.34 1.00
CA GLN A 62 -5.97 -6.77 -0.24
C GLN A 62 -6.69 -6.23 -1.48
N ARG A 63 -8.03 -6.19 -1.48
CA ARG A 63 -8.82 -5.60 -2.57
C ARG A 63 -8.56 -4.10 -2.72
N VAL A 64 -8.44 -3.37 -1.61
CA VAL A 64 -8.05 -1.94 -1.62
C VAL A 64 -6.69 -1.76 -2.29
N LEU A 65 -5.67 -2.52 -1.88
CA LEU A 65 -4.33 -2.39 -2.43
C LEU A 65 -4.28 -2.77 -3.92
N ARG A 66 -4.97 -3.84 -4.32
CA ARG A 66 -5.05 -4.25 -5.73
C ARG A 66 -5.69 -3.16 -6.60
N ARG A 67 -6.83 -2.62 -6.17
CA ARG A 67 -7.50 -1.55 -6.94
C ARG A 67 -6.64 -0.29 -7.02
N ALA A 68 -5.89 0.04 -5.97
CA ALA A 68 -4.96 1.15 -6.00
C ALA A 68 -3.80 0.95 -6.99
N GLN A 69 -3.28 -0.26 -7.12
CA GLN A 69 -2.29 -0.61 -8.14
C GLN A 69 -2.85 -0.45 -9.55
N GLU A 70 -4.05 -0.99 -9.81
CA GLU A 70 -4.73 -0.88 -11.10
C GLU A 70 -4.98 0.60 -11.47
N MET A 71 -5.54 1.39 -10.54
CA MET A 71 -5.78 2.82 -10.75
C MET A 71 -4.48 3.59 -11.01
N ALA A 72 -3.38 3.25 -10.34
CA ALA A 72 -2.10 3.88 -10.62
C ALA A 72 -1.66 3.64 -12.08
N VAL A 73 -1.77 2.40 -12.57
CA VAL A 73 -1.46 2.09 -13.98
C VAL A 73 -2.40 2.83 -14.94
N GLU A 74 -3.70 2.89 -14.65
CA GLU A 74 -4.70 3.62 -15.45
C GLU A 74 -4.36 5.12 -15.55
N VAL A 75 -4.14 5.78 -14.41
CA VAL A 75 -3.81 7.21 -14.35
C VAL A 75 -2.50 7.51 -15.06
N TYR A 76 -1.48 6.66 -14.89
CA TYR A 76 -0.19 6.82 -15.57
C TYR A 76 -0.33 6.75 -17.09
N ARG A 77 -1.11 5.79 -17.61
CA ARG A 77 -1.36 5.66 -19.05
C ARG A 77 -2.17 6.81 -19.63
N ALA A 78 -3.17 7.31 -18.89
CA ALA A 78 -4.10 8.32 -19.38
C ALA A 78 -3.56 9.75 -19.29
N GLN A 79 -2.83 10.08 -18.22
CA GLN A 79 -2.45 11.45 -17.87
C GLN A 79 -0.95 11.65 -17.69
N GLY A 80 -0.15 10.59 -17.87
CA GLY A 80 1.28 10.63 -17.64
C GLY A 80 1.66 10.85 -16.18
N PHE A 81 2.89 11.31 -15.97
CA PHE A 81 3.56 11.34 -14.66
C PHE A 81 3.97 12.75 -14.27
N ASP A 82 3.85 13.07 -12.97
CA ASP A 82 4.36 14.28 -12.35
C ASP A 82 4.74 13.99 -10.88
N ALA A 83 5.33 14.98 -10.21
CA ALA A 83 5.75 14.81 -8.81
C ALA A 83 4.59 14.52 -7.83
N HIS A 84 3.36 14.86 -8.22
CA HIS A 84 2.14 14.71 -7.43
C HIS A 84 1.34 13.45 -7.78
N PHE A 85 1.92 12.52 -8.53
CA PHE A 85 1.26 11.32 -9.04
C PHE A 85 0.48 10.57 -7.95
N THR A 86 1.07 10.36 -6.77
CA THR A 86 0.40 9.69 -5.63
C THR A 86 -0.93 10.36 -5.26
N LEU A 87 -0.96 11.69 -5.17
CA LEU A 87 -2.18 12.42 -4.82
C LEU A 87 -3.21 12.33 -5.94
N ARG A 88 -2.80 12.39 -7.21
CA ARG A 88 -3.70 12.23 -8.35
C ARG A 88 -4.39 10.86 -8.32
N VAL A 89 -3.64 9.79 -8.05
CA VAL A 89 -4.20 8.44 -7.91
C VAL A 89 -5.16 8.35 -6.73
N ILE A 90 -4.80 8.87 -5.56
CA ILE A 90 -5.70 8.86 -4.39
C ILE A 90 -7.00 9.63 -4.67
N ARG A 91 -6.91 10.80 -5.32
CA ARG A 91 -8.11 11.56 -5.72
C ARG A 91 -8.96 10.81 -6.75
N ALA A 92 -8.33 10.12 -7.70
CA ALA A 92 -9.05 9.29 -8.68
C ALA A 92 -9.78 8.13 -7.98
N LEU A 93 -9.10 7.45 -7.06
CA LEU A 93 -9.69 6.39 -6.23
C LEU A 93 -10.89 6.88 -5.42
N MET A 94 -10.81 8.07 -4.82
CA MET A 94 -11.91 8.59 -3.99
C MET A 94 -13.10 9.14 -4.79
N ARG A 95 -12.96 9.31 -6.11
CA ARG A 95 -14.09 9.58 -7.01
C ARG A 95 -14.83 8.30 -7.41
N ASP A 96 -14.21 7.14 -7.24
CA ASP A 96 -14.85 5.84 -7.42
C ASP A 96 -15.58 5.47 -6.11
N ALA A 97 -16.91 5.59 -6.13
CA ALA A 97 -17.74 5.34 -4.96
C ALA A 97 -17.55 3.92 -4.39
N ALA A 98 -17.42 2.91 -5.26
CA ALA A 98 -17.23 1.52 -4.82
C ALA A 98 -15.87 1.33 -4.14
N PHE A 99 -14.83 2.02 -4.62
CA PHE A 99 -13.55 2.03 -3.93
C PHE A 99 -13.64 2.75 -2.58
N ARG A 100 -14.28 3.93 -2.53
CA ARG A 100 -14.44 4.70 -1.30
C ARG A 100 -15.14 3.87 -0.22
N ASP A 101 -16.26 3.23 -0.55
CA ASP A 101 -17.02 2.38 0.37
C ASP A 101 -16.17 1.22 0.89
N LEU A 102 -15.41 0.56 0.00
CA LEU A 102 -14.50 -0.51 0.39
C LEU A 102 -13.40 0.00 1.32
N TYR A 103 -12.79 1.14 1.01
CA TYR A 103 -11.75 1.76 1.83
C TYR A 103 -12.27 2.15 3.22
N GLU A 104 -13.43 2.82 3.29
CA GLU A 104 -14.09 3.20 4.55
C GLU A 104 -14.49 1.98 5.38
N SER A 105 -14.89 0.87 4.75
CA SER A 105 -15.17 -0.40 5.44
C SER A 105 -13.93 -1.04 6.07
N VAL A 106 -12.72 -0.71 5.59
CA VAL A 106 -11.45 -1.22 6.11
C VAL A 106 -10.93 -0.32 7.23
N ILE A 107 -11.05 1.00 7.07
CA ILE A 107 -10.60 1.95 8.09
C ILE A 107 -11.63 2.18 9.20
N GLU A 108 -12.84 1.64 9.03
CA GLU A 108 -13.99 1.74 9.94
C GLU A 108 -14.37 3.20 10.25
N ALA A 109 -14.22 4.08 9.27
CA ALA A 109 -14.43 5.52 9.41
C ALA A 109 -14.60 6.19 8.05
N ASP A 110 -15.04 7.45 8.04
CA ASP A 110 -15.08 8.29 6.84
C ASP A 110 -13.67 8.53 6.28
N ALA A 111 -13.53 8.47 4.95
CA ALA A 111 -12.24 8.57 4.27
C ALA A 111 -11.53 9.92 4.50
N TYR A 112 -12.26 10.97 4.87
CA TYR A 112 -11.76 12.31 5.16
C TYR A 112 -11.65 12.58 6.66
N ASP A 113 -12.06 11.65 7.53
CA ASP A 113 -11.76 11.76 8.96
C ASP A 113 -10.26 11.58 9.21
N ASP A 114 -9.67 12.61 9.79
CA ASP A 114 -8.25 12.67 10.12
C ASP A 114 -7.87 11.85 11.37
N LYS A 115 -8.85 11.42 12.16
CA LYS A 115 -8.67 10.71 13.43
C LYS A 115 -8.86 9.20 13.32
N ALA A 116 -9.22 8.69 12.13
CA ALA A 116 -9.40 7.27 11.88
C ALA A 116 -8.09 6.48 12.18
N PRO A 117 -8.06 5.57 13.19
CA PRO A 117 -6.82 4.96 13.65
C PRO A 117 -6.21 4.00 12.62
N LEU A 118 -7.05 3.31 11.84
CA LEU A 118 -6.63 2.34 10.82
C LEU A 118 -6.18 3.00 9.50
N LYS A 119 -6.42 4.31 9.34
CA LYS A 119 -6.11 5.08 8.13
C LYS A 119 -4.61 5.21 7.89
N THR A 120 -3.82 5.45 8.95
CA THR A 120 -2.38 5.63 8.83
C THR A 120 -1.66 4.40 8.27
N PRO A 121 -1.81 3.18 8.84
CA PRO A 121 -1.14 2.00 8.30
C PRO A 121 -1.60 1.65 6.88
N LEU A 122 -2.90 1.74 6.58
CA LEU A 122 -3.40 1.46 5.23
C LEU A 122 -2.84 2.44 4.19
N ASN A 123 -2.80 3.73 4.52
CA ASN A 123 -2.26 4.76 3.62
C ASN A 123 -0.76 4.62 3.35
N MET A 124 0.01 4.09 4.31
CA MET A 124 1.42 3.76 4.07
C MET A 124 1.56 2.68 3.00
N TYR A 125 0.78 1.60 3.09
CA TYR A 125 0.77 0.55 2.08
C TYR A 125 0.25 1.05 0.72
N LEU A 126 -0.77 1.90 0.70
CA LEU A 126 -1.27 2.52 -0.52
C LEU A 126 -0.21 3.36 -1.21
N GLY A 127 0.47 4.27 -0.49
CA GLY A 127 1.52 5.11 -1.08
C GLY A 127 2.66 4.29 -1.66
N TRP A 128 3.05 3.21 -0.98
CA TRP A 128 4.06 2.28 -1.47
C TRP A 128 3.59 1.49 -2.71
N THR A 129 2.36 1.00 -2.70
CA THR A 129 1.74 0.26 -3.81
C THR A 129 1.63 1.12 -5.06
N ILE A 130 1.14 2.36 -4.93
CA ILE A 130 1.00 3.32 -6.03
C ILE A 130 2.37 3.63 -6.66
N LYS A 131 3.39 3.90 -5.83
CA LYS A 131 4.75 4.18 -6.32
C LYS A 131 5.32 3.02 -7.13
N ASN A 132 5.17 1.79 -6.65
CA ASN A 132 5.76 0.62 -7.30
C ASN A 132 4.97 0.11 -8.52
N ALA A 133 3.75 0.58 -8.72
CA ALA A 133 2.94 0.24 -9.88
C ALA A 133 3.46 0.86 -11.20
N VAL A 134 4.37 1.84 -11.10
CA VAL A 134 4.88 2.64 -12.22
C VAL A 134 6.40 2.81 -12.11
N PRO A 135 7.11 3.18 -13.18
CA PRO A 135 8.54 3.47 -13.13
C PRO A 135 8.81 4.80 -12.40
N ALA A 136 8.68 4.80 -11.07
CA ALA A 136 8.87 5.98 -10.23
C ALA A 136 9.83 5.74 -9.07
N THR A 137 10.54 6.78 -8.67
CA THR A 137 11.40 6.84 -7.49
C THR A 137 11.00 8.01 -6.60
N PRO A 138 11.36 8.02 -5.30
CA PRO A 138 11.19 9.22 -4.49
C PRO A 138 11.97 10.40 -5.10
N LEU A 139 11.34 11.57 -5.14
CA LEU A 139 12.02 12.82 -5.42
C LEU A 139 12.82 13.20 -4.18
N LEU A 140 14.14 13.37 -4.33
CA LEU A 140 15.03 13.69 -3.23
C LEU A 140 15.26 15.21 -3.12
N ASP A 141 15.61 15.67 -1.92
CA ASP A 141 16.14 17.01 -1.69
C ASP A 141 17.66 17.07 -1.84
N ASP A 142 18.21 18.27 -1.66
CA ASP A 142 19.64 18.54 -1.83
C ASP A 142 20.51 17.76 -0.81
N LYS A 143 19.88 17.15 0.20
CA LYS A 143 20.53 16.30 1.22
C LYS A 143 20.31 14.80 0.94
N GLY A 144 19.66 14.46 -0.17
CA GLY A 144 19.35 13.08 -0.53
C GLY A 144 18.15 12.48 0.23
N ALA A 145 17.37 13.28 0.96
CA ALA A 145 16.19 12.81 1.69
C ALA A 145 14.90 12.89 0.84
N PRO A 146 13.93 11.98 0.99
CA PRO A 146 12.67 12.05 0.25
C PRO A 146 11.86 13.32 0.56
N LYS A 147 11.53 14.11 -0.47
CA LYS A 147 10.63 15.27 -0.35
C LYS A 147 9.21 14.81 -0.05
N ARG A 148 8.54 15.49 0.88
CA ARG A 148 7.13 15.25 1.23
C ARG A 148 6.28 16.48 0.93
N ALA A 149 5.08 16.25 0.42
CA ALA A 149 4.03 17.25 0.34
C ALA A 149 3.06 17.05 1.51
N VAL A 150 2.55 18.15 2.06
CA VAL A 150 1.47 18.19 3.06
C VAL A 150 0.23 18.75 2.39
N VAL A 151 -0.92 18.14 2.63
CA VAL A 151 -2.19 18.53 2.03
C VAL A 151 -3.29 18.60 3.09
N LYS A 152 -4.31 19.42 2.84
CA LYS A 152 -5.47 19.62 3.73
C LYS A 152 -6.75 19.27 2.97
N GLY A 153 -7.74 18.74 3.70
CA GLY A 153 -9.03 18.34 3.11
C GLY A 153 -8.92 17.15 2.14
N GLU A 154 -7.82 16.41 2.22
CA GLU A 154 -7.56 15.24 1.38
C GLU A 154 -7.65 13.96 2.23
N PRO A 155 -7.91 12.79 1.61
CA PRO A 155 -7.95 11.49 2.30
C PRO A 155 -6.60 11.07 2.91
N ILE A 156 -5.52 11.78 2.59
CA ILE A 156 -4.19 11.60 3.15
C ILE A 156 -3.68 12.95 3.66
N LYS A 157 -2.87 12.97 4.72
CA LYS A 157 -2.30 14.21 5.28
C LYS A 157 -1.00 14.63 4.59
N SER A 158 -0.23 13.65 4.14
CA SER A 158 1.03 13.88 3.44
C SER A 158 1.42 12.68 2.58
N TYR A 159 2.27 12.90 1.60
CA TYR A 159 2.84 11.86 0.74
C TYR A 159 4.22 12.27 0.25
N THR A 160 5.01 11.28 -0.17
CA THR A 160 6.31 11.50 -0.81
C THR A 160 6.11 11.93 -2.25
N LEU A 161 6.78 13.02 -2.65
CA LEU A 161 6.85 13.44 -4.05
C LEU A 161 7.67 12.43 -4.84
N LEU A 162 7.29 12.20 -6.08
CA LEU A 162 7.94 11.21 -6.94
C LEU A 162 8.70 11.86 -8.10
N ALA A 163 9.68 11.14 -8.61
CA ALA A 163 10.38 11.44 -9.85
C ALA A 163 10.24 10.22 -10.78
N HIS A 164 10.29 10.44 -12.09
CA HIS A 164 10.30 9.33 -13.03
C HIS A 164 11.60 8.57 -12.85
N LYS A 165 11.52 7.24 -12.82
CA LYS A 165 12.72 6.41 -12.78
C LYS A 165 13.45 6.59 -14.13
N PRO A 166 14.74 6.90 -14.13
CA PRO A 166 15.52 6.98 -15.36
C PRO A 166 15.52 5.64 -16.11
#